data_AF-A0A2V6W1L6-F1
#
_entry.id   AF-A0A2V6W1L6-F1
#
_cell.length_a   1.000
_cell.length_b   1.000
_cell.length_c   1.000
_cell.angle_alpha   90.00
_cell.angle_beta   90.00
_cell.angle_gamma   90.00
#
_symmetry.space_group_name_H-M   'P 1'
#
loop_
_entity.id
_entity.type
_entity.pdbx_description
1 polymer ?
#
loop_
_entity_poly.entity_id
_entity_poly.type
_entity_poly.pdbx_seq_one_letter_code
_entity_poly.pdbx_strand_id
1 'polypeptide(L)' 'MDLRREAVRLRDELQTTLHVPAKIRWGGLGELTVIVDGRTVFSKRGAGRIPEPGEITRLVESPR' A
#
# COMPACT_ATOMS: atom_id res chain seq x y z
N MET A 1 6.56 14.68 -5.85
CA MET A 1 5.52 13.78 -5.30
C MET A 1 5.95 13.38 -3.89
N ASP A 2 5.11 13.53 -2.87
CA ASP A 2 5.46 13.26 -1.48
C ASP A 2 5.06 11.83 -1.07
N LEU A 3 6.05 10.93 -1.03
CA LEU A 3 5.84 9.53 -0.66
C LEU A 3 5.35 9.34 0.77
N ARG A 4 5.67 10.26 1.70
CA ARG A 4 5.18 10.16 3.07
C ARG A 4 3.68 10.38 3.13
N ARG A 5 3.20 11.38 2.39
CA ARG A 5 1.76 11.66 2.25
C ARG A 5 1.02 10.47 1.67
N GLU A 6 1.55 9.88 0.61
CA GLU A 6 0.93 8.71 -0.02
C GLU A 6 0.92 7.47 0.89
N ALA A 7 1.98 7.24 1.66
CA ALA A 7 2.01 6.15 2.63
C ALA A 7 0.95 6.32 3.73
N VAL A 8 0.72 7.55 4.22
CA VAL A 8 -0.32 7.84 5.21
C VAL A 8 -1.72 7.67 4.61
N ARG A 9 -1.97 8.23 3.42
CA ARG A 9 -3.23 8.04 2.69
C ARG A 9 -3.56 6.56 2.53
N LEU A 10 -2.59 5.77 2.07
CA LEU A 10 -2.79 4.35 1.82
C LEU A 10 -3.03 3.58 3.11
N ARG A 11 -2.33 3.90 4.20
CA ARG A 11 -2.61 3.31 5.52
C ARG A 11 -4.06 3.57 5.92
N ASP A 12 -4.50 4.82 5.86
CA ASP A 12 -5.84 5.22 6.31
C ASP A 12 -6.94 4.58 5.46
N GLU A 13 -6.71 4.49 4.15
CA GLU A 13 -7.60 3.80 3.21
C GLU A 13 -7.74 2.31 3.58
N LEU A 14 -6.62 1.61 3.78
CA LEU A 14 -6.64 0.18 4.13
C LEU A 14 -7.29 -0.06 5.49
N GLN A 15 -7.02 0.78 6.49
CA GLN A 15 -7.66 0.68 7.80
C GLN A 15 -9.16 0.91 7.73
N THR A 16 -9.61 1.87 6.91
CA THR A 16 -11.02 2.24 6.81
C THR A 16 -11.81 1.22 6.00
N THR A 17 -11.28 0.76 4.87
CA THR A 17 -12.01 -0.12 3.96
C THR A 17 -11.94 -1.58 4.39
N LEU A 18 -10.74 -2.07 4.73
CA LEU A 18 -10.53 -3.49 5.08
C LEU A 18 -10.70 -3.76 6.57
N HIS A 19 -10.82 -2.73 7.41
CA HIS A 19 -10.91 -2.86 8.88
C HIS A 19 -9.73 -3.62 9.50
N VAL A 20 -8.56 -3.57 8.86
CA VAL A 20 -7.33 -4.24 9.31
C VAL A 20 -6.31 -3.24 9.87
N PRO A 21 -5.47 -3.61 10.86
CA PRO A 21 -4.42 -2.75 11.36
C PRO A 21 -3.27 -2.62 10.35
N ALA A 22 -3.26 -1.53 9.56
CA ALA A 22 -2.14 -1.20 8.69
C ALA A 22 -1.05 -0.41 9.46
N LYS A 23 0.23 -0.79 9.26
CA LYS A 23 1.39 -0.11 9.86
C LYS A 23 2.33 0.38 8.77
N ILE A 24 2.81 1.61 8.92
CA ILE A 24 3.85 2.15 8.04
C ILE A 24 5.20 1.80 8.64
N ARG A 25 6.05 1.15 7.84
CA ARG A 25 7.46 0.95 8.17
C ARG A 25 8.28 1.95 7.38
N TRP A 26 8.79 2.97 8.06
CA TRP A 26 9.67 3.97 7.45
C TRP A 26 11.06 3.37 7.22
N GLY A 27 11.50 3.39 5.97
CA GLY A 27 12.81 2.86 5.56
C GLY A 27 12.82 2.63 4.05
N GLY A 28 14.00 2.76 3.43
CA GLY A 28 14.18 2.65 1.98
C GLY A 28 14.15 4.01 1.26
N LEU A 29 15.11 4.22 0.37
CA LEU A 29 15.24 5.44 -0.44
C LEU A 29 14.19 5.44 -1.56
N GLY A 30 13.09 6.17 -1.36
CA GLY A 30 12.10 6.41 -2.42
C GLY A 30 11.20 5.22 -2.74
N GLU A 31 11.18 4.20 -1.88
CA GLU A 31 10.40 2.98 -2.06
C GLU A 31 9.02 3.08 -1.42
N LEU A 32 8.03 2.45 -2.08
CA LEU A 32 6.70 2.19 -1.53
C LEU A 32 6.37 0.75 -1.86
N THR A 33 6.28 -0.09 -0.84
CA THR A 33 5.96 -1.51 -0.96
C THR A 33 4.83 -1.83 -0.01
N VAL A 34 3.81 -2.52 -0.51
CA VAL A 34 2.66 -2.96 0.26
C VAL A 34 2.77 -4.46 0.44
N ILE A 35 2.73 -4.90 1.70
CA ILE A 35 2.83 -6.30 2.09
C ILE A 35 1.58 -6.66 2.89
N VAL A 36 0.90 -7.72 2.47
CA VAL A 36 -0.30 -8.27 3.13
C VAL A 36 -0.02 -9.74 3.39
N ASP A 37 -0.20 -10.19 4.64
CA ASP A 37 0.07 -11.57 5.08
C ASP A 37 1.43 -12.12 4.63
N GLY A 38 2.47 -11.26 4.69
CA GLY A 38 3.84 -11.61 4.30
C GLY A 38 4.08 -11.64 2.79
N ARG A 39 3.07 -11.37 1.95
CA ARG A 39 3.18 -11.32 0.48
C ARG A 39 3.19 -9.88 -0.01
N THR A 40 4.11 -9.57 -0.93
CA THR A 40 4.11 -8.27 -1.60
C THR A 40 2.96 -8.22 -2.61
N VAL A 41 1.97 -7.38 -2.33
CA VAL A 41 0.81 -7.18 -3.23
C VAL A 41 1.02 -6.00 -4.18
N PHE A 42 1.92 -5.07 -3.83
CA PHE A 42 2.29 -3.94 -4.67
C PHE A 42 3.70 -3.46 -4.38
N SER A 43 4.41 -3.03 -5.41
CA SER A 43 5.67 -2.29 -5.26
C SER A 43 5.75 -1.18 -6.30
N LYS A 44 6.01 0.05 -5.85
CA LYS A 44 6.26 1.20 -6.72
C LYS A 44 7.43 0.94 -7.67
N ARG A 45 8.48 0.25 -7.22
CA ARG A 45 9.63 -0.07 -8.06
C ARG A 45 9.24 -0.98 -9.22
N GLY A 46 8.36 -1.95 -8.99
CA GLY A 46 7.85 -2.85 -10.05
C GLY A 46 6.80 -2.19 -10.95
N ALA A 47 5.90 -1.39 -10.38
CA ALA A 47 4.81 -0.74 -11.12
C ALA A 47 5.22 0.55 -11.83
N GLY A 48 6.33 1.18 -11.45
CA GLY A 48 6.77 2.49 -11.95
C GLY A 48 5.88 3.67 -11.52
N ARG A 49 4.84 3.41 -10.71
CA ARG A 49 3.84 4.40 -10.27
C ARG A 49 3.43 4.19 -8.81
N ILE A 50 2.62 5.11 -8.29
CA ILE A 50 1.93 4.99 -7.00
C ILE A 50 0.58 4.31 -7.24
N PRO A 51 0.07 3.51 -6.29
CA PRO A 51 -1.22 2.86 -6.46
C PRO A 51 -2.34 3.90 -6.51
N GLU A 52 -3.32 3.64 -7.37
CA GLU A 52 -4.55 4.44 -7.42
C GLU A 52 -5.38 4.23 -6.15
N PRO A 53 -6.20 5.22 -5.75
CA PRO A 53 -7.15 5.02 -4.66
C PRO A 53 -8.05 3.80 -4.90
N GLY A 54 -8.12 2.90 -3.93
CA GLY A 54 -8.89 1.66 -3.97
C GLY A 54 -8.21 0.49 -4.68
N GLU A 55 -7.07 0.71 -5.37
CA GLU A 55 -6.38 -0.36 -6.12
C GLU A 55 -5.92 -1.47 -5.19
N ILE A 56 -5.25 -1.11 -4.09
CA ILE A 56 -4.73 -2.11 -3.15
C ILE A 56 -5.87 -2.85 -2.45
N THR A 57 -6.93 -2.16 -2.04
CA THR A 57 -8.11 -2.79 -1.45
C THR A 57 -8.70 -3.86 -2.37
N ARG A 58 -8.91 -3.53 -3.66
CA ARG A 58 -9.42 -4.48 -4.65
C ARG A 58 -8.51 -5.70 -4.85
N LEU A 59 -7.19 -5.47 -4.83
CA LEU A 59 -6.20 -6.56 -4.94
C LEU A 59 -6.24 -7.49 -3.73
N VAL A 60 -6.54 -6.97 -2.54
CA VAL A 60 -6.65 -7.77 -1.30
C VAL A 60 -7.98 -8.50 -1.21
N GLU A 61 -9.08 -7.86 -1.60
CA GLU A 61 -10.42 -8.47 -1.61
C GLU A 61 -10.62 -9.50 -2.73
N SER A 62 -9.76 -9.51 -3.74
CA SER A 62 -9.75 -10.52 -4.80
C SER A 62 -8.61 -11.52 -4.57
N PRO A 63 -8.67 -12.40 -3.55
CA PRO A 63 -7.69 -13.46 -3.40
C PRO A 63 -7.80 -14.37 -4.63
N ARG A 64 -6.74 -14.38 -5.44
CA ARG A 64 -6.50 -15.45 -6.40
C ARG A 64 -6.01 -16.71 -5.68
#